data_AF-A0A7C1Q9J8-F1
#
_entry.id   AF-A0A7C1Q9J8-F1
#
_cell.length_a   1.000
_cell.length_b   1.000
_cell.length_c   1.000
_cell.angle_alpha   90.00
_cell.angle_beta   90.00
_cell.angle_gamma   90.00
#
_symmetry.space_group_name_H-M   'P 1'
#
loop_
_entity.id
_entity.type
_entity.pdbx_description
1 polymer ?
#
loop_
_entity_poly.entity_id
_entity_poly.type
_entity_poly.pdbx_seq_one_letter_code
_entity_poly.pdbx_strand_id
1 'polypeptide(L)'
;MRTCGRTGLIVLCLMLVMVSGLSCEAEHNLKEVADIWQHLNTFRDTITVDRAKNPDNLKKLTITVDQDIDLLRKRLKEQYGTIPEGVSILKYLPKGPVLDGSVDYREAFQKAINENKCVVIPGSNDPKKPNVYGISIDPSTRSGILIPDGHILVGQPHATIKRLPSTGVLIRVGKGARLIGITADGNKAAHWPAFKDNVGKDGGVAVYMMGGCVVQDCTVYDSPGHAFATHRNDNIVMRCVGRNCGYIDLRYNATFYRGKWDKWSGDAFYIRGYNNLVIDCEAYDCFRWGYTTCHAKSGGSTFINCTMKNALWETYGFIDIEGCYDDWEGTVLINMKSTQGSIAISTNNTRVINCESGRITVYNADNTLIAGCTTHGGGLGIGGWTSTKNAYVRGGNSPVVIDNTIVKSGVGSGIDNVSDWSLSVYSTDGKGIAVNNVLKEYKGKLGTGPGMKFNKVATANNRIKYGVWLNEETTQTKAQ
;
A
#
# COMPACT_ATOMS: atom_id res chain seq x y z
N MET A 1 -14.29 -32.69 -28.00
CA MET A 1 -13.65 -33.80 -27.26
C MET A 1 -12.17 -33.45 -27.10
N ARG A 2 -11.70 -33.43 -25.84
CA ARG A 2 -10.32 -33.69 -25.36
C ARG A 2 -9.19 -32.78 -25.88
N THR A 3 -8.76 -31.78 -25.10
CA THR A 3 -7.73 -31.82 -24.02
C THR A 3 -6.31 -32.07 -24.51
N CYS A 4 -5.48 -31.01 -24.55
CA CYS A 4 -4.11 -30.96 -23.99
C CYS A 4 -3.43 -29.63 -24.36
N GLY A 5 -2.66 -29.04 -23.44
CA GLY A 5 -1.71 -27.98 -23.78
C GLY A 5 -1.89 -26.62 -23.09
N ARG A 6 -2.24 -26.57 -21.80
CA ARG A 6 -2.12 -25.32 -20.99
C ARG A 6 -0.90 -25.26 -20.08
N THR A 7 -0.14 -26.36 -19.98
CA THR A 7 1.07 -26.43 -19.14
C THR A 7 2.35 -25.94 -19.85
N GLY A 8 2.33 -25.74 -21.17
CA GLY A 8 3.50 -25.32 -21.95
C GLY A 8 3.73 -23.80 -22.03
N LEU A 9 2.72 -22.97 -21.74
CA LEU A 9 2.81 -21.52 -21.91
C LEU A 9 3.41 -20.81 -20.69
N ILE A 10 3.28 -21.39 -19.49
CA ILE A 10 3.85 -20.85 -18.25
C ILE A 10 5.37 -21.05 -18.23
N VAL A 11 5.86 -22.16 -18.76
CA VAL A 11 7.31 -22.43 -18.86
C VAL A 11 7.99 -21.54 -19.90
N LEU A 12 7.27 -21.12 -20.95
CA LEU A 12 7.84 -20.25 -21.99
C LEU A 12 7.97 -18.77 -21.54
N CYS A 13 7.11 -18.30 -20.63
CA CYS A 13 7.27 -16.96 -20.03
C CYS A 13 8.47 -16.88 -19.09
N LEU A 14 8.85 -17.99 -18.45
CA LEU A 14 10.06 -18.09 -17.63
C LEU A 14 11.36 -18.10 -18.44
N MET A 15 11.34 -18.45 -19.73
CA MET A 15 12.56 -18.52 -20.55
C MET A 15 12.84 -17.28 -21.40
N LEU A 16 11.84 -16.45 -21.71
CA LEU A 16 12.02 -15.29 -22.62
C LEU A 16 12.46 -13.98 -21.95
N VAL A 17 12.61 -13.96 -20.62
CA VAL A 17 13.11 -12.80 -19.84
C VAL A 17 14.64 -12.86 -19.61
N MET A 18 15.34 -13.86 -20.16
CA MET A 18 16.79 -14.07 -19.99
C MET A 18 17.71 -13.13 -20.79
N VAL A 19 17.20 -12.06 -21.44
CA VAL A 19 18.02 -11.15 -22.27
C VAL A 19 18.07 -9.73 -21.69
N SER A 20 18.43 -9.61 -20.42
CA SER A 20 19.12 -8.41 -19.92
C SER A 20 19.87 -8.80 -18.63
N GLY A 21 21.18 -8.51 -18.55
CA GLY A 21 22.09 -8.95 -17.49
C GLY A 21 21.83 -8.35 -16.09
N LEU A 22 20.57 -8.04 -15.76
CA LEU A 22 20.08 -7.57 -14.46
C LEU A 22 19.13 -8.60 -13.79
N SER A 23 18.89 -9.79 -14.39
CA SER A 23 17.69 -10.58 -14.06
C SER A 23 17.82 -11.75 -13.05
N CYS A 24 19.00 -12.31 -12.76
CA CYS A 24 19.02 -13.51 -11.89
C CYS A 24 18.68 -13.25 -10.40
N GLU A 25 19.03 -12.09 -9.84
CA GLU A 25 18.87 -11.84 -8.39
C GLU A 25 17.48 -11.32 -7.99
N ALA A 26 16.78 -10.63 -8.89
CA ALA A 26 15.40 -10.20 -8.67
C ALA A 26 14.39 -11.35 -8.93
N GLU A 27 14.69 -12.22 -9.90
CA GLU A 27 13.87 -13.40 -10.22
C GLU A 27 13.72 -14.38 -9.04
N HIS A 28 14.75 -14.50 -8.18
CA HIS A 28 14.68 -15.39 -7.01
C HIS A 28 13.84 -14.85 -5.85
N ASN A 29 13.73 -13.54 -5.67
CA ASN A 29 12.96 -12.95 -4.56
C ASN A 29 11.46 -12.90 -4.81
N LEU A 30 11.07 -12.79 -6.07
CA LEU A 30 9.67 -12.83 -6.46
C LEU A 30 9.14 -14.27 -6.51
N LYS A 31 9.99 -15.28 -6.34
CA LYS A 31 9.55 -16.67 -6.29
C LYS A 31 8.62 -16.93 -5.11
N GLU A 32 8.98 -16.51 -3.89
CA GLU A 32 8.09 -16.71 -2.72
C GLU A 32 6.80 -15.92 -2.85
N VAL A 33 6.87 -14.72 -3.45
CA VAL A 33 5.67 -13.96 -3.79
C VAL A 33 4.81 -14.76 -4.78
N ALA A 34 5.40 -15.34 -5.81
CA ALA A 34 4.72 -16.20 -6.78
C ALA A 34 4.12 -17.46 -6.14
N ASP A 35 4.81 -18.07 -5.16
CA ASP A 35 4.33 -19.24 -4.42
C ASP A 35 3.09 -18.85 -3.57
N ILE A 36 3.13 -17.71 -2.87
CA ILE A 36 1.96 -17.14 -2.16
C ILE A 36 0.79 -16.96 -3.14
N TRP A 37 1.06 -16.32 -4.28
CA TRP A 37 0.08 -16.12 -5.34
C TRP A 37 -0.54 -17.43 -5.82
N GLN A 38 0.29 -18.44 -6.05
CA GLN A 38 -0.14 -19.76 -6.49
C GLN A 38 -1.01 -20.45 -5.44
N HIS A 39 -0.64 -20.40 -4.16
CA HIS A 39 -1.44 -20.96 -3.07
C HIS A 39 -2.81 -20.27 -2.98
N LEU A 40 -2.86 -18.93 -3.07
CA LEU A 40 -4.11 -18.16 -3.03
C LEU A 40 -5.01 -18.44 -4.23
N ASN A 41 -4.43 -18.52 -5.44
CA ASN A 41 -5.17 -18.85 -6.66
C ASN A 41 -5.69 -20.28 -6.63
N THR A 42 -4.86 -21.24 -6.21
CA THR A 42 -5.25 -22.65 -6.06
C THR A 42 -6.39 -22.79 -5.05
N PHE A 43 -6.30 -22.12 -3.90
CA PHE A 43 -7.39 -22.10 -2.94
C PHE A 43 -8.67 -21.54 -3.56
N ARG A 44 -8.60 -20.35 -4.17
CA ARG A 44 -9.77 -19.68 -4.78
C ARG A 44 -10.42 -20.49 -5.90
N ASP A 45 -9.63 -21.16 -6.74
CA ASP A 45 -10.16 -21.92 -7.88
C ASP A 45 -10.67 -23.32 -7.47
N THR A 46 -10.24 -23.83 -6.31
CA THR A 46 -10.66 -25.15 -5.80
C THR A 46 -11.64 -25.07 -4.64
N ILE A 47 -11.94 -23.87 -4.13
CA ILE A 47 -12.90 -23.68 -3.05
C ILE A 47 -14.33 -23.88 -3.58
N THR A 48 -15.07 -24.70 -2.86
CA THR A 48 -16.50 -24.92 -3.07
C THR A 48 -17.24 -24.55 -1.80
N VAL A 49 -18.57 -24.44 -1.85
CA VAL A 49 -19.38 -24.19 -0.65
C VAL A 49 -19.11 -25.23 0.44
N ASP A 50 -19.04 -26.51 0.09
CA ASP A 50 -18.81 -27.58 1.07
C ASP A 50 -17.41 -27.53 1.68
N ARG A 51 -16.40 -27.18 0.88
CA ARG A 51 -15.05 -26.93 1.42
C ARG A 51 -15.03 -25.67 2.30
N ALA A 52 -15.72 -24.61 1.90
CA ALA A 52 -15.79 -23.37 2.68
C ALA A 52 -16.54 -23.53 4.01
N LYS A 53 -17.46 -24.49 4.14
CA LYS A 53 -18.13 -24.79 5.42
C LYS A 53 -17.17 -25.32 6.48
N ASN A 54 -16.05 -25.93 6.08
CA ASN A 54 -15.07 -26.44 7.03
C ASN A 54 -14.08 -25.31 7.41
N PRO A 55 -14.16 -24.78 8.65
CA PRO A 55 -13.28 -23.69 9.09
C PRO A 55 -11.78 -24.09 9.08
N ASP A 56 -11.45 -25.39 9.12
CA ASP A 56 -10.07 -25.86 9.04
C ASP A 56 -9.43 -25.56 7.68
N ASN A 57 -10.20 -25.40 6.60
CA ASN A 57 -9.65 -25.12 5.28
C ASN A 57 -9.08 -23.70 5.20
N LEU A 58 -9.78 -22.71 5.76
CA LEU A 58 -9.21 -21.36 5.85
C LEU A 58 -8.05 -21.33 6.84
N LYS A 59 -8.16 -22.01 7.99
CA LYS A 59 -7.06 -22.10 8.96
C LYS A 59 -5.79 -22.66 8.33
N LYS A 60 -5.91 -23.72 7.52
CA LYS A 60 -4.79 -24.29 6.76
C LYS A 60 -4.20 -23.28 5.78
N LEU A 61 -5.04 -22.58 5.01
CA LEU A 61 -4.58 -21.54 4.10
C LEU A 61 -3.79 -20.46 4.85
N THR A 62 -4.32 -19.94 5.95
CA THR A 62 -3.65 -18.91 6.76
C THR A 62 -2.31 -19.41 7.28
N ILE A 63 -2.23 -20.62 7.83
CA ILE A 63 -0.97 -21.22 8.29
C ILE A 63 0.05 -21.31 7.16
N THR A 64 -0.36 -21.80 5.98
CA THR A 64 0.54 -21.90 4.81
C THR A 64 1.02 -20.52 4.37
N VAL A 65 0.12 -19.55 4.24
CA VAL A 65 0.48 -18.18 3.84
C VAL A 65 1.42 -17.53 4.87
N ASP A 66 1.19 -17.72 6.17
CA ASP A 66 2.09 -17.20 7.21
C ASP A 66 3.49 -17.85 7.13
N GLN A 67 3.56 -19.16 6.87
CA GLN A 67 4.83 -19.86 6.66
C GLN A 67 5.59 -19.33 5.44
N ASP A 68 4.90 -19.07 4.33
CA ASP A 68 5.50 -18.50 3.12
C ASP A 68 6.00 -17.07 3.37
N ILE A 69 5.25 -16.27 4.14
CA ILE A 69 5.67 -14.91 4.54
C ILE A 69 6.92 -14.95 5.41
N ASP A 70 7.00 -15.88 6.37
CA ASP A 70 8.18 -16.01 7.22
C ASP A 70 9.41 -16.47 6.43
N LEU A 71 9.22 -17.37 5.45
CA LEU A 71 10.28 -17.76 4.51
C LEU A 71 10.73 -16.58 3.64
N LEU A 72 9.79 -15.80 3.10
CA LEU A 72 10.08 -14.58 2.34
C LEU A 72 10.91 -13.60 3.18
N ARG A 73 10.49 -13.31 4.42
CA ARG A 73 11.25 -12.44 5.32
C ARG A 73 12.66 -12.96 5.59
N LYS A 74 12.80 -14.26 5.82
CA LYS A 74 14.11 -14.89 6.02
C LYS A 74 15.02 -14.65 4.81
N ARG A 75 14.52 -14.87 3.58
CA ARG A 75 15.29 -14.64 2.35
C ARG A 75 15.63 -13.18 2.11
N LEU A 76 14.67 -12.28 2.31
CA LEU A 76 14.92 -10.84 2.22
C LEU A 76 16.00 -10.41 3.22
N LYS A 77 16.03 -10.98 4.42
CA LYS A 77 17.08 -10.74 5.41
C LYS A 77 18.42 -11.33 4.99
N GLU A 78 18.45 -12.54 4.46
CA GLU A 78 19.68 -13.20 3.98
C GLU A 78 20.30 -12.42 2.81
N GLN A 79 19.48 -11.91 1.89
CA GLN A 79 19.97 -11.19 0.70
C GLN A 79 20.25 -9.70 0.95
N TYR A 80 19.41 -9.03 1.74
CA TYR A 80 19.45 -7.57 1.88
C TYR A 80 19.74 -7.08 3.31
N GLY A 81 19.88 -7.97 4.29
CA GLY A 81 20.09 -7.62 5.69
C GLY A 81 21.49 -7.09 6.01
N THR A 82 22.49 -7.40 5.18
CA THR A 82 23.86 -6.87 5.37
C THR A 82 23.97 -5.47 4.77
N ILE A 83 24.40 -4.51 5.60
CA ILE A 83 24.71 -3.15 5.16
C ILE A 83 26.15 -3.15 4.62
N PRO A 84 26.37 -2.82 3.34
CA PRO A 84 27.71 -2.80 2.78
C PRO A 84 28.53 -1.61 3.32
N GLU A 85 29.84 -1.82 3.46
CA GLU A 85 30.77 -0.71 3.66
C GLU A 85 30.76 0.23 2.44
N GLY A 86 30.98 1.51 2.66
CA GLY A 86 30.93 2.51 1.60
C GLY A 86 31.68 3.78 1.92
N VAL A 87 31.78 4.65 0.92
CA VAL A 87 32.48 5.93 1.06
C VAL A 87 31.57 6.95 1.73
N SER A 88 32.04 7.52 2.84
CA SER A 88 31.31 8.57 3.55
C SER A 88 31.24 9.86 2.71
N ILE A 89 30.05 10.45 2.63
CA ILE A 89 29.82 11.77 1.99
C ILE A 89 30.66 12.88 2.62
N LEU A 90 31.14 12.73 3.87
CA LEU A 90 31.93 13.76 4.55
C LEU A 90 33.23 14.07 3.82
N LYS A 91 33.77 13.14 3.02
CA LYS A 91 34.95 13.37 2.17
C LYS A 91 34.71 14.42 1.07
N TYR A 92 33.44 14.64 0.73
CA TYR A 92 33.01 15.54 -0.34
C TYR A 92 32.47 16.87 0.19
N LEU A 93 32.22 16.96 1.49
CA LEU A 93 31.74 18.18 2.14
C LEU A 93 32.89 19.15 2.47
N PRO A 94 32.61 20.46 2.60
CA PRO A 94 33.60 21.39 3.13
C PRO A 94 34.00 21.02 4.57
N LYS A 95 35.18 21.47 5.00
CA LYS A 95 35.62 21.31 6.39
C LYS A 95 34.65 22.05 7.33
N GLY A 96 34.17 21.36 8.37
CA GLY A 96 33.19 21.90 9.31
C GLY A 96 31.82 22.14 8.66
N PRO A 97 31.17 21.10 8.09
CA PRO A 97 29.88 21.27 7.43
C PRO A 97 28.80 21.69 8.44
N VAL A 98 27.85 22.51 7.97
CA VAL A 98 26.67 22.93 8.74
C VAL A 98 25.55 21.92 8.48
N LEU A 99 25.20 21.14 9.50
CA LEU A 99 24.32 19.96 9.38
C LEU A 99 22.93 20.19 10.00
N ASP A 100 22.35 21.36 9.78
CA ASP A 100 21.00 21.75 10.24
C ASP A 100 19.95 21.79 9.09
N GLY A 101 20.37 21.43 7.87
CA GLY A 101 19.56 21.43 6.67
C GLY A 101 19.40 22.79 6.00
N SER A 102 20.13 23.83 6.41
CA SER A 102 20.08 25.17 5.79
C SER A 102 20.98 25.31 4.56
N VAL A 103 22.03 24.49 4.46
CA VAL A 103 23.02 24.52 3.38
C VAL A 103 22.70 23.45 2.34
N ASP A 104 22.81 23.82 1.07
CA ASP A 104 22.63 22.90 -0.04
C ASP A 104 23.89 22.08 -0.30
N TYR A 105 23.78 20.76 -0.15
CA TYR A 105 24.85 19.79 -0.40
C TYR A 105 24.60 18.91 -1.63
N ARG A 106 23.61 19.25 -2.46
CA ARG A 106 23.23 18.45 -3.65
C ARG A 106 24.43 18.05 -4.52
N GLU A 107 25.29 19.00 -4.86
CA GLU A 107 26.44 18.74 -5.75
C GLU A 107 27.47 17.80 -5.11
N ALA A 108 27.76 17.98 -3.83
CA ALA A 108 28.67 17.11 -3.10
C ALA A 108 28.12 15.68 -2.99
N PHE A 109 26.82 15.54 -2.70
CA PHE A 109 26.13 14.25 -2.68
C PHE A 109 26.17 13.57 -4.05
N GLN A 110 25.78 14.29 -5.11
CA GLN A 110 25.73 13.72 -6.45
C GLN A 110 27.13 13.31 -6.94
N LYS A 111 28.16 14.12 -6.64
CA LYS A 111 29.56 13.77 -6.94
C LYS A 111 29.98 12.50 -6.22
N ALA A 112 29.74 12.40 -4.92
CA ALA A 112 30.07 11.21 -4.14
C ALA A 112 29.41 9.94 -4.72
N ILE A 113 28.13 10.04 -5.09
CA ILE A 113 27.33 8.94 -5.61
C ILE A 113 27.75 8.53 -7.03
N ASN A 114 28.17 9.49 -7.87
CA ASN A 114 28.67 9.21 -9.21
C ASN A 114 30.04 8.52 -9.18
N GLU A 115 30.89 8.89 -8.23
CA GLU A 115 32.25 8.34 -8.11
C GLU A 115 32.32 6.99 -7.38
N ASN A 116 31.30 6.63 -6.59
CA ASN A 116 31.34 5.46 -5.73
C ASN A 116 30.07 4.60 -5.85
N LYS A 117 30.26 3.27 -5.89
CA LYS A 117 29.15 2.31 -6.00
C LYS A 117 28.29 2.25 -4.73
N CYS A 118 28.92 2.44 -3.56
CA CYS A 118 28.27 2.49 -2.26
C CYS A 118 28.68 3.76 -1.52
N VAL A 119 27.70 4.59 -1.15
CA VAL A 119 27.88 5.83 -0.41
C VAL A 119 27.15 5.78 0.92
N VAL A 120 27.81 6.25 1.97
CA VAL A 120 27.27 6.30 3.33
C VAL A 120 27.07 7.76 3.74
N ILE A 121 25.90 8.07 4.29
CA ILE A 121 25.55 9.37 4.86
C ILE A 121 25.63 9.24 6.38
N PRO A 122 26.63 9.86 7.02
CA PRO A 122 26.76 9.77 8.46
C PRO A 122 25.62 10.47 9.17
N GLY A 123 25.06 9.78 10.14
CA GLY A 123 24.08 10.34 11.05
C GLY A 123 24.73 10.83 12.34
N SER A 124 23.92 10.95 13.37
CA SER A 124 24.33 11.43 14.69
C SER A 124 24.20 10.30 15.70
N ASN A 125 24.98 10.36 16.78
CA ASN A 125 24.79 9.47 17.94
C ASN A 125 23.71 10.01 18.89
N ASP A 126 23.22 11.24 18.68
CA ASP A 126 22.16 11.85 19.47
C ASP A 126 20.87 11.96 18.63
N PRO A 127 19.81 11.18 18.94
CA PRO A 127 18.53 11.24 18.22
C PRO A 127 17.86 12.63 18.26
N LYS A 128 18.19 13.46 19.26
CA LYS A 128 17.65 14.83 19.39
C LYS A 128 18.40 15.84 18.53
N LYS A 129 19.55 15.45 17.98
CA LYS A 129 20.41 16.28 17.12
C LYS A 129 20.82 15.48 15.88
N PRO A 130 19.86 15.14 15.00
CA PRO A 130 20.17 14.44 13.76
C PRO A 130 21.10 15.30 12.90
N ASN A 131 21.92 14.64 12.07
CA ASN A 131 22.64 15.35 11.02
C ASN A 131 21.68 15.59 9.86
N VAL A 132 21.37 16.86 9.58
CA VAL A 132 20.42 17.25 8.55
C VAL A 132 21.16 17.86 7.36
N TYR A 133 21.03 17.22 6.20
CA TYR A 133 21.67 17.63 4.96
C TYR A 133 20.63 18.27 4.04
N GLY A 134 20.77 19.57 3.75
CA GLY A 134 19.90 20.27 2.83
C GLY A 134 20.19 19.87 1.38
N ILE A 135 19.17 19.58 0.60
CA ILE A 135 19.28 19.18 -0.81
C ILE A 135 18.29 20.00 -1.65
N SER A 136 18.80 20.77 -2.60
CA SER A 136 17.98 21.36 -3.66
C SER A 136 17.64 20.35 -4.76
N ILE A 137 16.62 20.65 -5.55
CA ILE A 137 16.26 19.84 -6.71
C ILE A 137 16.90 20.45 -7.97
N ASP A 138 17.58 19.61 -8.75
CA ASP A 138 18.10 20.00 -10.06
C ASP A 138 16.94 20.17 -11.05
N PRO A 139 16.74 21.36 -11.66
CA PRO A 139 15.67 21.59 -12.61
C PRO A 139 15.74 20.71 -13.86
N SER A 140 16.95 20.30 -14.27
CA SER A 140 17.18 19.52 -15.50
C SER A 140 16.76 18.07 -15.35
N THR A 141 17.00 17.47 -14.17
CA THR A 141 16.67 16.08 -13.88
C THR A 141 15.39 15.93 -13.05
N ARG A 142 14.87 17.06 -12.55
CA ARG A 142 13.77 17.14 -11.55
C ARG A 142 14.03 16.21 -10.36
N SER A 143 15.30 16.09 -9.96
CA SER A 143 15.75 15.21 -8.88
C SER A 143 16.77 15.93 -8.00
N GLY A 144 16.72 15.72 -6.68
CA GLY A 144 17.72 16.22 -5.76
C GLY A 144 18.96 15.34 -5.81
N ILE A 145 18.79 14.08 -5.40
CA ILE A 145 19.80 13.03 -5.50
C ILE A 145 19.31 11.99 -6.51
N LEU A 146 20.16 11.65 -7.47
CA LEU A 146 19.99 10.50 -8.34
C LEU A 146 20.98 9.41 -7.94
N ILE A 147 20.47 8.27 -7.46
CA ILE A 147 21.25 7.06 -7.22
C ILE A 147 21.32 6.31 -8.57
N PRO A 148 22.51 6.12 -9.18
CA PRO A 148 22.64 5.43 -10.45
C PRO A 148 22.25 3.95 -10.37
N ASP A 149 22.04 3.34 -11.52
CA ASP A 149 21.59 1.95 -11.62
C ASP A 149 22.52 0.98 -10.88
N GLY A 150 21.93 0.16 -10.01
CA GLY A 150 22.65 -0.79 -9.14
C GLY A 150 23.56 -0.15 -8.09
N HIS A 151 23.54 1.17 -7.87
CA HIS A 151 24.29 1.82 -6.77
C HIS A 151 23.54 1.66 -5.44
N ILE A 152 24.25 1.91 -4.35
CA ILE A 152 23.72 1.78 -3.00
C ILE A 152 23.95 3.09 -2.25
N LEU A 153 22.89 3.62 -1.63
CA LEU A 153 22.97 4.75 -0.72
C LEU A 153 22.46 4.33 0.66
N VAL A 154 23.29 4.56 1.67
CA VAL A 154 23.03 4.14 3.06
C VAL A 154 23.00 5.36 3.98
N GLY A 155 21.89 5.56 4.68
CA GLY A 155 21.81 6.42 5.84
C GLY A 155 22.23 5.69 7.10
N GLN A 156 23.14 6.28 7.88
CA GLN A 156 23.38 5.84 9.25
C GLN A 156 22.27 6.35 10.18
N PRO A 157 22.13 5.80 11.40
CA PRO A 157 21.13 6.25 12.37
C PRO A 157 21.15 7.77 12.55
N HIS A 158 19.98 8.40 12.46
CA HIS A 158 19.80 9.86 12.60
C HIS A 158 20.48 10.69 11.49
N ALA A 159 20.66 10.12 10.29
CA ALA A 159 20.93 10.86 9.07
C ALA A 159 19.62 11.30 8.40
N THR A 160 19.47 12.61 8.18
CA THR A 160 18.29 13.19 7.53
C THR A 160 18.68 13.94 6.27
N ILE A 161 18.03 13.62 5.15
CA ILE A 161 18.07 14.45 3.95
C ILE A 161 16.84 15.35 3.97
N LYS A 162 17.05 16.67 3.92
CA LYS A 162 15.98 17.67 3.93
C LYS A 162 15.86 18.36 2.59
N ARG A 163 14.65 18.39 2.05
CA ARG A 163 14.35 19.09 0.81
C ARG A 163 14.34 20.60 1.01
N LEU A 164 15.21 21.31 0.32
CA LEU A 164 15.14 22.76 0.23
C LEU A 164 13.96 23.19 -0.68
N PRO A 165 13.33 24.36 -0.48
CA PRO A 165 12.16 24.81 -1.25
C PRO A 165 12.34 24.67 -2.77
N SER A 166 11.65 23.73 -3.39
CA SER A 166 11.84 23.35 -4.81
C SER A 166 10.78 22.33 -5.27
N THR A 167 10.57 22.13 -6.58
CA THR A 167 9.68 21.09 -7.17
C THR A 167 10.45 19.83 -7.57
N GLY A 168 9.76 18.69 -7.75
CA GLY A 168 10.38 17.43 -8.20
C GLY A 168 10.61 16.37 -7.12
N VAL A 169 11.57 15.48 -7.35
CA VAL A 169 11.84 14.27 -6.55
C VAL A 169 13.08 14.43 -5.66
N LEU A 170 12.96 14.30 -4.34
CA LEU A 170 14.13 14.44 -3.44
C LEU A 170 15.20 13.37 -3.71
N ILE A 171 14.81 12.10 -3.77
CA ILE A 171 15.69 10.96 -4.03
C ILE A 171 15.10 10.11 -5.16
N ARG A 172 15.79 10.05 -6.29
CA ARG A 172 15.49 9.13 -7.39
C ARG A 172 16.39 7.91 -7.29
N VAL A 173 15.79 6.74 -7.14
CA VAL A 173 16.47 5.45 -7.03
C VAL A 173 16.51 4.81 -8.41
N GLY A 174 17.71 4.71 -9.00
CA GLY A 174 17.95 4.08 -10.31
C GLY A 174 17.57 2.61 -10.34
N LYS A 175 17.55 2.01 -11.52
CA LYS A 175 17.14 0.61 -11.70
C LYS A 175 18.07 -0.31 -10.93
N GLY A 176 17.53 -1.29 -10.20
CA GLY A 176 18.36 -2.21 -9.41
C GLY A 176 19.09 -1.55 -8.22
N ALA A 177 18.93 -0.23 -8.01
CA ALA A 177 19.63 0.48 -6.95
C ALA A 177 18.97 0.25 -5.59
N ARG A 178 19.74 0.48 -4.53
CA ARG A 178 19.31 0.26 -3.14
C ARG A 178 19.37 1.55 -2.33
N LEU A 179 18.34 1.77 -1.53
CA LEU A 179 18.23 2.86 -0.57
C LEU A 179 17.95 2.27 0.82
N ILE A 180 18.80 2.59 1.79
CA ILE A 180 18.80 1.96 3.11
C ILE A 180 18.85 3.01 4.21
N GLY A 181 17.97 2.95 5.20
CA GLY A 181 18.17 3.63 6.49
C GLY A 181 18.08 5.15 6.48
N ILE A 182 17.53 5.77 5.42
CA ILE A 182 17.47 7.22 5.30
C ILE A 182 16.18 7.79 5.89
N THR A 183 16.32 8.89 6.64
CA THR A 183 15.21 9.79 6.94
C THR A 183 15.14 10.89 5.88
N ALA A 184 14.00 11.07 5.22
CA ALA A 184 13.76 12.09 4.22
C ALA A 184 12.70 13.08 4.71
N ASP A 185 13.11 14.32 4.93
CA ASP A 185 12.25 15.44 5.30
C ASP A 185 11.83 16.19 4.03
N GLY A 186 10.54 16.09 3.70
CA GLY A 186 9.98 16.77 2.55
C GLY A 186 9.82 18.29 2.74
N ASN A 187 9.88 18.77 3.98
CA ASN A 187 9.88 20.19 4.36
C ASN A 187 8.68 20.98 3.83
N LYS A 188 7.52 20.33 3.65
CA LYS A 188 6.35 20.95 2.99
C LYS A 188 5.93 22.30 3.56
N ALA A 189 6.07 22.55 4.86
CA ALA A 189 5.68 23.82 5.47
C ALA A 189 6.48 25.02 4.92
N ALA A 190 7.80 24.86 4.74
CA ALA A 190 8.64 25.90 4.16
C ALA A 190 8.37 26.10 2.65
N HIS A 191 7.85 25.08 1.98
CA HIS A 191 7.51 25.10 0.56
C HIS A 191 6.17 25.80 0.32
N TRP A 192 5.22 25.63 1.24
CA TRP A 192 3.82 26.03 1.08
C TRP A 192 3.58 27.45 0.53
N PRO A 193 4.25 28.52 1.00
CA PRO A 193 4.01 29.87 0.49
C PRO A 193 4.21 30.01 -1.02
N ALA A 194 5.20 29.31 -1.58
CA ALA A 194 5.51 29.34 -3.01
C ALA A 194 4.60 28.42 -3.84
N PHE A 195 4.02 27.39 -3.21
CA PHE A 195 3.25 26.37 -3.92
C PHE A 195 1.74 26.54 -3.81
N LYS A 196 1.21 27.29 -2.84
CA LYS A 196 -0.24 27.42 -2.58
C LYS A 196 -1.11 27.61 -3.83
N ASP A 197 -0.62 28.35 -4.83
CA ASP A 197 -1.34 28.68 -6.07
C ASP A 197 -1.00 27.72 -7.24
N ASN A 198 0.11 26.98 -7.16
CA ASN A 198 0.64 26.12 -8.22
C ASN A 198 0.54 24.61 -7.92
N VAL A 199 -0.18 24.23 -6.86
CA VAL A 199 -0.33 22.82 -6.49
C VAL A 199 -1.12 22.07 -7.56
N GLY A 200 -0.58 20.92 -8.01
CA GLY A 200 -1.18 20.03 -9.00
C GLY A 200 -0.28 19.66 -10.18
N LYS A 201 0.77 20.45 -10.48
CA LYS A 201 1.74 20.12 -11.55
C LYS A 201 2.99 19.41 -11.05
N ASP A 202 3.32 19.53 -9.77
CA ASP A 202 4.50 18.88 -9.21
C ASP A 202 4.45 18.82 -7.68
N GLY A 203 3.44 18.13 -7.13
CA GLY A 203 3.28 17.92 -5.69
C GLY A 203 4.54 17.35 -5.02
N GLY A 204 5.49 16.82 -5.79
CA GLY A 204 6.80 16.42 -5.30
C GLY A 204 6.77 15.06 -4.60
N VAL A 205 7.86 14.32 -4.74
CA VAL A 205 7.99 12.96 -4.20
C VAL A 205 9.27 12.90 -3.39
N ALA A 206 9.25 12.26 -2.22
CA ALA A 206 10.49 12.10 -1.47
C ALA A 206 11.37 11.00 -2.08
N VAL A 207 10.83 9.80 -2.30
CA VAL A 207 11.56 8.66 -2.88
C VAL A 207 10.83 8.13 -4.10
N TYR A 208 11.49 8.17 -5.28
CA TYR A 208 10.94 7.64 -6.52
C TYR A 208 11.78 6.49 -7.06
N MET A 209 11.17 5.32 -7.27
CA MET A 209 11.86 4.09 -7.71
C MET A 209 11.72 3.85 -9.21
N MET A 210 12.82 3.51 -9.88
CA MET A 210 12.90 3.35 -11.33
C MET A 210 12.76 1.89 -11.83
N GLY A 211 12.54 0.93 -10.94
CA GLY A 211 12.29 -0.49 -11.25
C GLY A 211 13.38 -1.42 -10.73
N GLY A 212 13.03 -2.59 -10.22
CA GLY A 212 13.99 -3.51 -9.60
C GLY A 212 14.67 -2.95 -8.36
N CYS A 213 14.15 -1.87 -7.76
CA CYS A 213 14.80 -1.18 -6.65
C CYS A 213 14.53 -1.90 -5.31
N VAL A 214 15.43 -1.73 -4.34
CA VAL A 214 15.16 -2.09 -2.94
C VAL A 214 15.24 -0.85 -2.07
N VAL A 215 14.13 -0.50 -1.43
CA VAL A 215 14.04 0.59 -0.46
C VAL A 215 13.69 0.00 0.89
N GLN A 216 14.60 0.12 1.86
CA GLN A 216 14.44 -0.52 3.17
C GLN A 216 14.77 0.43 4.31
N ASP A 217 14.05 0.26 5.43
CA ASP A 217 14.33 0.96 6.68
C ASP A 217 14.34 2.50 6.53
N CYS A 218 13.57 3.03 5.59
CA CYS A 218 13.51 4.45 5.27
C CYS A 218 12.29 5.10 5.90
N THR A 219 12.46 6.32 6.42
CA THR A 219 11.35 7.13 6.92
C THR A 219 11.22 8.37 6.06
N VAL A 220 10.01 8.68 5.62
CA VAL A 220 9.68 9.94 4.95
C VAL A 220 8.60 10.65 5.75
N TYR A 221 8.80 11.93 6.01
CA TYR A 221 7.78 12.77 6.61
C TYR A 221 7.67 14.11 5.88
N ASP A 222 6.52 14.76 6.02
CA ASP A 222 6.26 16.10 5.52
C ASP A 222 6.54 16.26 4.02
N SER A 223 6.30 15.19 3.26
CA SER A 223 6.39 15.22 1.80
C SER A 223 5.28 16.11 1.22
N PRO A 224 5.62 17.12 0.40
CA PRO A 224 4.67 17.90 -0.38
C PRO A 224 3.62 17.09 -1.17
N GLY A 225 3.95 15.86 -1.57
CA GLY A 225 3.10 15.00 -2.38
C GLY A 225 3.17 13.57 -1.86
N HIS A 226 3.90 12.69 -2.53
CA HIS A 226 4.00 11.28 -2.12
C HIS A 226 5.27 11.00 -1.31
N ALA A 227 5.22 10.09 -0.35
CA ALA A 227 6.44 9.65 0.33
C ALA A 227 7.26 8.72 -0.56
N PHE A 228 6.72 7.55 -0.87
CA PHE A 228 7.32 6.57 -1.77
C PHE A 228 6.47 6.45 -3.02
N ALA A 229 7.08 6.53 -4.20
CA ALA A 229 6.34 6.38 -5.45
C ALA A 229 7.10 5.57 -6.50
N THR A 230 6.34 4.89 -7.36
CA THR A 230 6.88 4.27 -8.57
C THR A 230 5.81 4.13 -9.65
N HIS A 231 6.27 3.99 -10.89
CA HIS A 231 5.50 3.60 -12.09
C HIS A 231 6.21 2.46 -12.84
N ARG A 232 6.95 1.65 -12.08
CA ARG A 232 7.90 0.68 -12.59
C ARG A 232 7.72 -0.61 -11.81
N ASN A 233 8.33 -1.66 -12.33
CA ASN A 233 8.06 -3.01 -11.88
C ASN A 233 9.10 -3.49 -10.88
N ASP A 234 8.78 -4.59 -10.21
CA ASP A 234 9.74 -5.44 -9.48
C ASP A 234 10.47 -4.70 -8.34
N ASN A 235 9.85 -3.67 -7.75
CA ASN A 235 10.43 -2.97 -6.62
C ASN A 235 10.06 -3.65 -5.30
N ILE A 236 10.97 -3.61 -4.34
CA ILE A 236 10.76 -4.07 -2.97
C ILE A 236 10.86 -2.86 -2.04
N VAL A 237 9.79 -2.63 -1.28
CA VAL A 237 9.74 -1.62 -0.21
C VAL A 237 9.48 -2.34 1.10
N MET A 238 10.43 -2.27 2.04
CA MET A 238 10.32 -3.02 3.29
C MET A 238 10.65 -2.17 4.53
N ARG A 239 9.85 -2.31 5.60
CA ARG A 239 10.11 -1.61 6.88
C ARG A 239 10.24 -0.09 6.72
N CYS A 240 9.46 0.48 5.80
CA CYS A 240 9.46 1.90 5.51
C CYS A 240 8.28 2.60 6.15
N VAL A 241 8.45 3.88 6.47
CA VAL A 241 7.42 4.72 7.09
C VAL A 241 7.15 5.94 6.22
N GLY A 242 5.89 6.16 5.84
CA GLY A 242 5.44 7.39 5.18
C GLY A 242 4.52 8.19 6.11
N ARG A 243 4.81 9.48 6.33
CA ARG A 243 4.06 10.32 7.27
C ARG A 243 3.70 11.69 6.71
N ASN A 244 2.51 12.18 7.04
CA ASN A 244 2.08 13.58 6.83
C ASN A 244 2.24 14.09 5.38
N CYS A 245 1.87 13.25 4.41
CA CYS A 245 2.07 13.49 2.99
C CYS A 245 0.95 14.33 2.36
N GLY A 246 1.31 15.40 1.66
CA GLY A 246 0.40 16.39 1.05
C GLY A 246 0.28 17.69 1.84
N TYR A 247 -0.43 18.66 1.28
CA TYR A 247 -0.61 20.04 1.76
C TYR A 247 -1.99 20.33 2.36
N ILE A 248 -2.85 19.33 2.57
CA ILE A 248 -4.24 19.56 3.00
C ILE A 248 -4.30 20.23 4.39
N ASP A 249 -3.46 19.81 5.33
CA ASP A 249 -3.28 20.46 6.63
C ASP A 249 -2.95 21.95 6.46
N LEU A 250 -1.98 22.28 5.62
CA LEU A 250 -1.54 23.66 5.41
C LEU A 250 -2.53 24.50 4.62
N ARG A 251 -3.29 23.89 3.70
CA ARG A 251 -4.26 24.57 2.84
C ARG A 251 -5.52 24.97 3.58
N TYR A 252 -6.04 24.06 4.39
CA TYR A 252 -7.35 24.17 5.02
C TYR A 252 -7.27 24.34 6.54
N ASN A 253 -6.08 24.20 7.13
CA ASN A 253 -5.89 24.16 8.58
C ASN A 253 -6.86 23.17 9.25
N ALA A 254 -7.03 22.00 8.62
CA ALA A 254 -8.10 21.06 8.93
C ALA A 254 -7.57 19.79 9.60
N THR A 255 -8.24 19.37 10.67
CA THR A 255 -8.10 18.04 11.30
C THR A 255 -9.03 17.00 10.66
N PHE A 256 -10.06 17.45 9.96
CA PHE A 256 -11.01 16.61 9.21
C PHE A 256 -11.11 17.11 7.78
N TYR A 257 -10.76 16.25 6.81
CA TYR A 257 -10.85 16.57 5.39
C TYR A 257 -11.54 15.44 4.61
N ARG A 258 -12.61 15.77 3.89
CA ARG A 258 -13.37 14.81 3.08
C ARG A 258 -13.65 15.37 1.68
N GLY A 259 -12.60 15.83 1.00
CA GLY A 259 -12.64 16.19 -0.41
C GLY A 259 -12.27 15.02 -1.32
N LYS A 260 -12.83 15.01 -2.53
CA LYS A 260 -12.42 14.09 -3.60
C LYS A 260 -11.54 14.87 -4.55
N TRP A 261 -10.39 14.33 -4.91
CA TRP A 261 -9.72 14.82 -6.12
C TRP A 261 -8.74 15.95 -5.87
N ASP A 262 -8.44 16.24 -4.61
CA ASP A 262 -7.74 17.46 -4.29
C ASP A 262 -6.28 17.41 -4.70
N LYS A 263 -5.91 18.39 -5.51
CA LYS A 263 -4.55 18.57 -6.03
C LYS A 263 -3.50 18.73 -4.93
N TRP A 264 -3.92 19.03 -3.70
CA TRP A 264 -3.10 19.19 -2.50
C TRP A 264 -2.91 17.91 -1.68
N SER A 265 -3.50 16.80 -2.10
CA SER A 265 -3.43 15.53 -1.35
C SER A 265 -2.19 14.72 -1.72
N GLY A 266 -1.77 13.82 -0.81
CA GLY A 266 -0.55 13.03 -0.94
C GLY A 266 -0.72 11.63 -0.36
N ASP A 267 0.00 10.67 -0.95
CA ASP A 267 -0.05 9.26 -0.55
C ASP A 267 1.24 8.84 0.15
N ALA A 268 1.19 7.95 1.14
CA ALA A 268 2.41 7.39 1.70
C ALA A 268 3.10 6.45 0.69
N PHE A 269 2.37 5.49 0.15
CA PHE A 269 2.89 4.51 -0.81
C PHE A 269 2.10 4.56 -2.12
N TYR A 270 2.64 5.30 -3.10
CA TYR A 270 2.09 5.43 -4.44
C TYR A 270 2.72 4.42 -5.40
N ILE A 271 2.24 3.18 -5.37
CA ILE A 271 2.89 2.03 -6.01
C ILE A 271 2.16 1.67 -7.30
N ARG A 272 2.76 1.99 -8.44
CA ARG A 272 2.25 1.59 -9.77
C ARG A 272 3.27 0.72 -10.50
N GLY A 273 2.83 0.09 -11.59
CA GLY A 273 3.60 -0.94 -12.28
C GLY A 273 3.25 -2.34 -11.77
N TYR A 274 4.05 -3.33 -12.15
CA TYR A 274 3.79 -4.75 -11.91
C TYR A 274 4.75 -5.35 -10.88
N ASN A 275 4.30 -6.40 -10.18
CA ASN A 275 5.16 -7.24 -9.33
C ASN A 275 5.90 -6.48 -8.22
N ASN A 276 5.32 -5.41 -7.70
CA ASN A 276 5.92 -4.69 -6.58
C ASN A 276 5.57 -5.38 -5.25
N LEU A 277 6.53 -5.46 -4.33
CA LEU A 277 6.34 -5.94 -2.98
C LEU A 277 6.44 -4.78 -1.99
N VAL A 278 5.41 -4.59 -1.17
CA VAL A 278 5.44 -3.69 -0.01
C VAL A 278 5.18 -4.51 1.23
N ILE A 279 6.16 -4.58 2.13
CA ILE A 279 6.10 -5.46 3.30
C ILE A 279 6.53 -4.76 4.58
N ASP A 280 5.81 -5.01 5.67
CA ASP A 280 6.14 -4.48 7.00
C ASP A 280 6.25 -2.93 7.02
N CYS A 281 5.47 -2.24 6.19
CA CYS A 281 5.51 -0.78 6.08
C CYS A 281 4.39 -0.11 6.89
N GLU A 282 4.57 1.17 7.21
CA GLU A 282 3.60 1.93 7.98
C GLU A 282 3.29 3.29 7.33
N ALA A 283 2.02 3.67 7.32
CA ALA A 283 1.54 4.97 6.87
C ALA A 283 0.87 5.72 8.02
N TYR A 284 1.22 7.00 8.18
CA TYR A 284 0.68 7.85 9.23
C TYR A 284 0.18 9.16 8.65
N ASP A 285 -1.05 9.54 8.99
CA ASP A 285 -1.49 10.93 8.83
C ASP A 285 -1.39 11.44 7.37
N CYS A 286 -1.61 10.58 6.36
CA CYS A 286 -1.50 10.95 4.94
C CYS A 286 -2.81 11.54 4.43
N PHE A 287 -2.78 12.54 3.53
CA PHE A 287 -4.05 13.21 3.20
C PHE A 287 -4.89 12.52 2.12
N ARG A 288 -4.33 11.56 1.38
CA ARG A 288 -5.06 10.80 0.35
C ARG A 288 -5.18 9.32 0.73
N TRP A 289 -4.18 8.51 0.43
CA TRP A 289 -4.17 7.10 0.81
C TRP A 289 -2.92 6.73 1.60
N GLY A 290 -3.07 5.78 2.53
CA GLY A 290 -1.91 5.10 3.08
C GLY A 290 -1.15 4.36 1.98
N TYR A 291 -1.89 3.58 1.18
CA TYR A 291 -1.36 2.77 0.09
C TYR A 291 -2.22 2.94 -1.16
N THR A 292 -1.61 2.88 -2.33
CA THR A 292 -2.39 2.88 -3.56
C THR A 292 -1.66 2.13 -4.66
N THR A 293 -2.42 1.32 -5.39
CA THR A 293 -2.06 0.75 -6.69
C THR A 293 -3.20 1.06 -7.64
N CYS A 294 -3.09 2.23 -8.28
CA CYS A 294 -4.14 2.72 -9.16
C CYS A 294 -3.62 2.86 -10.60
N HIS A 295 -4.55 2.82 -11.56
CA HIS A 295 -4.42 3.09 -13.01
C HIS A 295 -4.02 1.91 -13.91
N ALA A 296 -4.36 2.06 -15.20
CA ALA A 296 -4.42 0.99 -16.21
C ALA A 296 -3.15 0.14 -16.38
N LYS A 297 -1.98 0.63 -15.95
CA LYS A 297 -0.68 -0.05 -16.11
C LYS A 297 -0.05 -0.44 -14.77
N SER A 298 -0.89 -0.84 -13.83
CA SER A 298 -0.50 -1.28 -12.49
C SER A 298 -1.17 -2.63 -12.22
N GLY A 299 -0.47 -3.54 -11.54
CA GLY A 299 -0.99 -4.88 -11.27
C GLY A 299 0.01 -5.76 -10.53
N GLY A 300 -0.33 -7.02 -10.27
CA GLY A 300 0.57 -8.04 -9.68
C GLY A 300 1.22 -7.67 -8.34
N SER A 301 0.78 -6.58 -7.69
CA SER A 301 1.47 -6.02 -6.53
C SER A 301 0.98 -6.68 -5.25
N THR A 302 1.89 -6.83 -4.29
CA THR A 302 1.66 -7.58 -3.06
C THR A 302 1.97 -6.71 -1.85
N PHE A 303 0.99 -6.54 -0.97
CA PHE A 303 1.10 -5.76 0.27
C PHE A 303 0.93 -6.69 1.47
N ILE A 304 1.94 -6.74 2.34
CA ILE A 304 2.03 -7.72 3.43
C ILE A 304 2.31 -7.00 4.74
N ASN A 305 1.50 -7.25 5.77
CA ASN A 305 1.71 -6.74 7.14
C ASN A 305 1.92 -5.21 7.20
N CYS A 306 1.24 -4.45 6.34
CA CYS A 306 1.33 -3.00 6.36
C CYS A 306 0.19 -2.38 7.17
N THR A 307 0.46 -1.23 7.79
CA THR A 307 -0.52 -0.56 8.65
C THR A 307 -0.74 0.89 8.25
N MET A 308 -1.96 1.40 8.50
CA MET A 308 -2.21 2.84 8.43
C MET A 308 -2.93 3.33 9.68
N LYS A 309 -2.44 4.45 10.23
CA LYS A 309 -3.04 5.12 11.39
C LYS A 309 -3.23 6.61 11.14
N ASN A 310 -4.37 7.10 11.58
CA ASN A 310 -4.70 8.52 11.66
C ASN A 310 -4.57 8.94 13.13
N ALA A 311 -3.46 9.58 13.47
CA ALA A 311 -3.21 10.13 14.80
C ALA A 311 -3.67 11.60 14.90
N LEU A 312 -3.46 12.38 13.83
CA LEU A 312 -3.73 13.82 13.83
C LEU A 312 -4.87 14.22 12.88
N TRP A 313 -5.08 13.48 11.80
CA TRP A 313 -6.10 13.79 10.79
C TRP A 313 -6.60 12.55 10.06
N GLU A 314 -7.83 12.62 9.56
CA GLU A 314 -8.47 11.52 8.84
C GLU A 314 -8.01 11.43 7.38
N THR A 315 -7.14 10.46 7.08
CA THR A 315 -6.77 10.05 5.71
C THR A 315 -8.01 9.64 4.90
N TYR A 316 -8.08 9.97 3.60
CA TYR A 316 -9.22 9.64 2.74
C TYR A 316 -9.51 8.13 2.65
N GLY A 317 -8.48 7.28 2.67
CA GLY A 317 -8.69 5.87 2.95
C GLY A 317 -7.39 5.08 3.15
N PHE A 318 -7.54 3.78 3.42
CA PHE A 318 -6.42 2.93 3.74
C PHE A 318 -5.66 2.49 2.48
N ILE A 319 -6.36 1.82 1.56
CA ILE A 319 -5.79 1.37 0.31
C ILE A 319 -6.77 1.50 -0.86
N ASP A 320 -6.25 1.99 -1.97
CA ASP A 320 -6.94 2.14 -3.24
C ASP A 320 -6.36 1.18 -4.28
N ILE A 321 -7.19 0.28 -4.79
CA ILE A 321 -6.86 -0.66 -5.87
C ILE A 321 -7.77 -0.34 -7.06
N GLU A 322 -7.59 0.86 -7.63
CA GLU A 322 -8.50 1.42 -8.62
C GLU A 322 -7.97 1.41 -10.05
N GLY A 323 -8.79 0.93 -11.00
CA GLY A 323 -8.61 1.23 -12.42
C GLY A 323 -7.43 0.53 -13.09
N CYS A 324 -7.03 -0.63 -12.57
CA CYS A 324 -6.03 -1.51 -13.17
C CYS A 324 -6.67 -2.38 -14.27
N TYR A 325 -7.17 -1.74 -15.33
CA TYR A 325 -7.96 -2.41 -16.37
C TYR A 325 -7.19 -3.47 -17.17
N ASP A 326 -5.87 -3.31 -17.31
CA ASP A 326 -5.00 -4.26 -18.01
C ASP A 326 -4.41 -5.32 -17.06
N ASP A 327 -4.80 -5.30 -15.78
CA ASP A 327 -4.29 -6.23 -14.78
C ASP A 327 -5.03 -7.56 -14.84
N TRP A 328 -4.33 -8.56 -15.36
CA TRP A 328 -4.78 -9.95 -15.41
C TRP A 328 -4.30 -10.76 -14.22
N GLU A 329 -3.32 -10.27 -13.45
CA GLU A 329 -2.78 -10.94 -12.27
C GLU A 329 -3.63 -10.60 -11.03
N GLY A 330 -3.89 -9.32 -10.80
CA GLY A 330 -4.60 -8.77 -9.64
C GLY A 330 -3.64 -8.19 -8.59
N THR A 331 -4.18 -7.74 -7.45
CA THR A 331 -3.38 -7.30 -6.29
C THR A 331 -3.64 -8.21 -5.08
N VAL A 332 -2.60 -8.49 -4.29
CA VAL A 332 -2.69 -9.30 -3.07
C VAL A 332 -2.48 -8.43 -1.84
N LEU A 333 -3.43 -8.47 -0.92
CA LEU A 333 -3.37 -7.84 0.40
C LEU A 333 -3.39 -8.93 1.47
N ILE A 334 -2.37 -8.96 2.33
CA ILE A 334 -2.27 -9.92 3.43
C ILE A 334 -1.94 -9.18 4.72
N ASN A 335 -2.73 -9.42 5.77
CA ASN A 335 -2.49 -8.85 7.11
C ASN A 335 -2.39 -7.32 7.13
N MET A 336 -3.06 -6.64 6.19
CA MET A 336 -3.15 -5.18 6.14
C MET A 336 -4.07 -4.68 7.26
N LYS A 337 -3.66 -3.67 8.03
CA LYS A 337 -4.45 -3.18 9.17
C LYS A 337 -4.66 -1.66 9.20
N SER A 338 -5.91 -1.24 9.17
CA SER A 338 -6.33 0.13 9.49
C SER A 338 -7.82 0.20 9.88
N THR A 339 -8.11 0.26 11.17
CA THR A 339 -9.45 0.42 11.74
C THR A 339 -10.21 1.66 11.25
N GLN A 340 -9.50 2.68 10.76
CA GLN A 340 -10.04 3.99 10.40
C GLN A 340 -10.22 4.18 8.89
N GLY A 341 -9.40 3.52 8.06
CA GLY A 341 -9.40 3.70 6.60
C GLY A 341 -10.17 2.62 5.84
N SER A 342 -10.63 2.93 4.63
CA SER A 342 -11.29 1.95 3.76
C SER A 342 -10.34 1.22 2.81
N ILE A 343 -10.63 -0.05 2.53
CA ILE A 343 -10.08 -0.79 1.38
C ILE A 343 -11.04 -0.62 0.20
N ALA A 344 -10.59 -0.02 -0.90
CA ALA A 344 -11.34 0.18 -2.13
C ALA A 344 -10.76 -0.64 -3.28
N ILE A 345 -11.61 -1.41 -3.97
CA ILE A 345 -11.19 -2.39 -4.98
C ILE A 345 -12.04 -2.25 -6.22
N SER A 346 -11.39 -2.02 -7.36
CA SER A 346 -11.99 -2.14 -8.69
C SER A 346 -11.12 -2.87 -9.71
N THR A 347 -10.24 -3.72 -9.19
CA THR A 347 -9.30 -4.52 -9.98
C THR A 347 -9.64 -6.00 -9.86
N ASN A 348 -9.68 -6.68 -11.00
CA ASN A 348 -9.94 -8.11 -11.09
C ASN A 348 -8.89 -8.93 -10.35
N ASN A 349 -9.24 -10.17 -9.98
CA ASN A 349 -8.32 -11.14 -9.38
C ASN A 349 -7.69 -10.69 -8.05
N THR A 350 -8.22 -9.64 -7.42
CA THR A 350 -7.73 -9.16 -6.12
C THR A 350 -7.91 -10.22 -5.03
N ARG A 351 -6.93 -10.36 -4.13
CA ARG A 351 -6.97 -11.22 -2.94
C ARG A 351 -6.82 -10.36 -1.70
N VAL A 352 -7.72 -10.50 -0.73
CA VAL A 352 -7.68 -9.80 0.55
C VAL A 352 -7.80 -10.83 1.65
N ILE A 353 -6.71 -11.05 2.37
CA ILE A 353 -6.58 -12.14 3.35
C ILE A 353 -6.22 -11.57 4.71
N ASN A 354 -7.01 -11.91 5.72
CA ASN A 354 -6.75 -11.56 7.13
C ASN A 354 -6.48 -10.06 7.33
N CYS A 355 -7.19 -9.21 6.58
CA CYS A 355 -7.06 -7.76 6.65
C CYS A 355 -8.07 -7.15 7.61
N GLU A 356 -7.71 -6.04 8.22
CA GLU A 356 -8.55 -5.26 9.12
C GLU A 356 -8.73 -3.86 8.54
N SER A 357 -9.97 -3.42 8.36
CA SER A 357 -10.26 -2.10 7.80
C SER A 357 -11.47 -1.40 8.44
N GLY A 358 -11.65 -0.10 8.23
CA GLY A 358 -12.91 0.56 8.59
C GLY A 358 -14.10 0.04 7.76
N ARG A 359 -13.85 -0.26 6.47
CA ARG A 359 -14.80 -0.90 5.54
C ARG A 359 -14.06 -1.49 4.32
N ILE A 360 -14.69 -2.45 3.65
CA ILE A 360 -14.17 -3.02 2.40
C ILE A 360 -15.21 -2.83 1.30
N THR A 361 -14.79 -2.25 0.18
CA THR A 361 -15.68 -1.89 -0.92
C THR A 361 -15.15 -2.42 -2.24
N VAL A 362 -15.95 -3.22 -2.94
CA VAL A 362 -15.60 -3.80 -4.23
C VAL A 362 -16.61 -3.38 -5.28
N TYR A 363 -16.12 -2.80 -6.37
CA TYR A 363 -16.93 -2.33 -7.49
C TYR A 363 -16.29 -2.75 -8.82
N ASN A 364 -17.07 -3.40 -9.70
CA ASN A 364 -16.63 -3.79 -11.04
C ASN A 364 -15.40 -4.73 -11.10
N ALA A 365 -15.15 -5.52 -10.06
CA ALA A 365 -14.00 -6.43 -10.00
C ALA A 365 -14.42 -7.91 -10.03
N ASP A 366 -13.82 -8.67 -10.94
CA ASP A 366 -14.04 -10.10 -11.11
C ASP A 366 -13.11 -10.92 -10.25
N ASN A 367 -13.53 -12.16 -9.96
CA ASN A 367 -12.70 -13.18 -9.35
C ASN A 367 -12.07 -12.76 -8.02
N THR A 368 -12.68 -11.85 -7.27
CA THR A 368 -12.12 -11.36 -6.00
C THR A 368 -12.23 -12.43 -4.91
N LEU A 369 -11.18 -12.58 -4.09
CA LEU A 369 -11.22 -13.37 -2.84
C LEU A 369 -11.10 -12.43 -1.65
N ILE A 370 -12.04 -12.51 -0.70
CA ILE A 370 -11.96 -11.83 0.60
C ILE A 370 -12.16 -12.87 1.69
N ALA A 371 -11.11 -13.16 2.45
CA ALA A 371 -11.10 -14.24 3.43
C ALA A 371 -10.55 -13.80 4.78
N GLY A 372 -11.24 -14.15 5.87
CA GLY A 372 -10.77 -13.91 7.24
C GLY A 372 -10.60 -12.43 7.61
N CYS A 373 -11.22 -11.51 6.89
CA CYS A 373 -11.07 -10.08 7.12
C CYS A 373 -12.04 -9.57 8.20
N THR A 374 -11.67 -8.45 8.84
CA THR A 374 -12.52 -7.77 9.81
C THR A 374 -12.79 -6.32 9.41
N THR A 375 -14.03 -5.84 9.52
CA THR A 375 -14.36 -4.42 9.34
C THR A 375 -14.80 -3.74 10.64
N HIS A 376 -14.44 -2.47 10.81
CA HIS A 376 -14.69 -1.67 12.03
C HIS A 376 -15.52 -0.43 11.72
N GLY A 377 -16.81 -0.48 12.04
CA GLY A 377 -17.74 0.65 11.94
C GLY A 377 -18.44 0.76 10.59
N GLY A 378 -17.84 0.24 9.52
CA GLY A 378 -18.43 0.17 8.18
C GLY A 378 -18.63 -1.27 7.68
N GLY A 379 -19.27 -1.37 6.50
CA GLY A 379 -19.63 -2.66 5.90
C GLY A 379 -18.57 -3.33 5.04
N LEU A 380 -18.94 -4.49 4.50
CA LEU A 380 -18.25 -5.19 3.41
C LEU A 380 -19.23 -5.36 2.25
N GLY A 381 -18.95 -4.73 1.12
CA GLY A 381 -19.88 -4.69 0.00
C GLY A 381 -19.20 -5.03 -1.31
N ILE A 382 -19.74 -6.03 -2.00
CA ILE A 382 -19.38 -6.38 -3.39
C ILE A 382 -20.61 -6.13 -4.27
N GLY A 383 -20.58 -5.05 -5.03
CA GLY A 383 -21.73 -4.59 -5.83
C GLY A 383 -22.85 -3.94 -5.01
N GLY A 384 -23.78 -3.32 -5.73
CA GLY A 384 -24.83 -2.48 -5.17
C GLY A 384 -26.22 -2.74 -5.72
N TRP A 385 -27.22 -2.56 -4.87
CA TRP A 385 -28.63 -2.83 -5.18
C TRP A 385 -29.53 -1.79 -4.53
N THR A 386 -30.82 -1.87 -4.90
CA THR A 386 -31.99 -1.24 -4.29
C THR A 386 -32.10 0.28 -4.42
N SER A 387 -31.05 1.05 -4.15
CA SER A 387 -31.05 2.49 -4.42
C SER A 387 -30.61 2.79 -5.85
N THR A 388 -31.20 3.81 -6.47
CA THR A 388 -30.79 4.31 -7.80
C THR A 388 -29.29 4.61 -7.86
N LYS A 389 -28.71 5.03 -6.73
CA LYS A 389 -27.28 5.31 -6.58
C LYS A 389 -26.41 4.05 -6.71
N ASN A 390 -26.84 2.94 -6.11
CA ASN A 390 -26.04 1.72 -6.02
C ASN A 390 -26.39 0.69 -7.11
N ALA A 391 -27.53 0.82 -7.78
CA ALA A 391 -28.03 -0.13 -8.79
C ALA A 391 -27.08 -0.37 -9.99
N TYR A 392 -26.17 0.57 -10.26
CA TYR A 392 -25.20 0.46 -11.36
C TYR A 392 -23.85 -0.15 -10.95
N VAL A 393 -23.64 -0.43 -9.65
CA VAL A 393 -22.38 -0.99 -9.17
C VAL A 393 -22.40 -2.51 -9.32
N ARG A 394 -21.68 -3.02 -10.31
CA ARG A 394 -21.58 -4.47 -10.55
C ARG A 394 -20.76 -5.13 -9.44
N GLY A 395 -21.19 -6.31 -8.99
CA GLY A 395 -20.45 -7.14 -8.02
C GLY A 395 -19.38 -8.05 -8.62
N GLY A 396 -19.15 -7.95 -9.93
CA GLY A 396 -18.20 -8.80 -10.65
C GLY A 396 -18.68 -10.23 -10.90
N ASN A 397 -17.83 -11.02 -11.53
CA ASN A 397 -17.98 -12.46 -11.76
C ASN A 397 -17.29 -13.26 -10.66
N SER A 398 -17.91 -14.36 -10.21
CA SER A 398 -17.32 -15.35 -9.29
C SER A 398 -16.55 -14.79 -8.06
N PRO A 399 -17.12 -13.83 -7.27
CA PRO A 399 -16.52 -13.40 -6.01
C PRO A 399 -16.58 -14.50 -4.94
N VAL A 400 -15.56 -14.59 -4.09
CA VAL A 400 -15.49 -15.51 -2.95
C VAL A 400 -15.30 -14.71 -1.67
N VAL A 401 -16.24 -14.81 -0.73
CA VAL A 401 -16.27 -14.04 0.53
C VAL A 401 -16.48 -15.00 1.70
N ILE A 402 -15.42 -15.31 2.45
CA ILE A 402 -15.44 -16.37 3.47
C ILE A 402 -14.89 -15.95 4.83
N ASP A 403 -15.54 -16.42 5.89
CA ASP A 403 -15.09 -16.28 7.30
C ASP A 403 -14.76 -14.83 7.72
N ASN A 404 -15.42 -13.84 7.12
CA ASN A 404 -15.20 -12.44 7.48
C ASN A 404 -16.06 -12.03 8.70
N THR A 405 -15.54 -11.10 9.51
CA THR A 405 -16.30 -10.47 10.61
C THR A 405 -16.56 -9.00 10.28
N ILE A 406 -17.83 -8.64 10.11
CA ILE A 406 -18.24 -7.27 9.77
C ILE A 406 -18.82 -6.65 11.02
N VAL A 407 -18.23 -5.55 11.52
CA VAL A 407 -18.75 -4.83 12.69
C VAL A 407 -19.34 -3.49 12.27
N LYS A 408 -20.67 -3.37 12.36
CA LYS A 408 -21.38 -2.13 12.03
C LYS A 408 -21.71 -1.35 13.29
N SER A 409 -21.32 -0.07 13.34
CA SER A 409 -21.51 0.80 14.51
C SER A 409 -22.70 1.78 14.41
N GLY A 410 -23.48 1.75 13.32
CA GLY A 410 -24.62 2.67 13.15
C GLY A 410 -25.65 2.25 12.11
N VAL A 411 -26.79 2.96 12.06
CA VAL A 411 -28.00 2.60 11.29
C VAL A 411 -27.97 2.90 9.79
N GLY A 412 -27.03 3.73 9.32
CA GLY A 412 -26.94 4.12 7.91
C GLY A 412 -26.61 2.94 6.98
N SER A 413 -26.73 3.16 5.67
CA SER A 413 -26.31 2.21 4.63
C SER A 413 -24.96 1.59 4.97
N GLY A 414 -24.81 0.29 4.66
CA GLY A 414 -23.57 -0.42 4.96
C GLY A 414 -22.35 0.28 4.39
N ILE A 415 -22.44 0.65 3.10
CA ILE A 415 -21.42 1.43 2.38
C ILE A 415 -22.14 2.36 1.38
N ASP A 416 -22.32 3.64 1.72
CA ASP A 416 -23.18 4.60 0.99
C ASP A 416 -22.98 4.71 -0.54
N ASN A 417 -21.81 4.37 -1.07
CA ASN A 417 -21.50 4.46 -2.51
C ASN A 417 -21.47 3.10 -3.23
N VAL A 418 -21.63 2.00 -2.48
CA VAL A 418 -21.48 0.66 -3.03
C VAL A 418 -22.65 -0.23 -2.65
N SER A 419 -23.15 -0.17 -1.42
CA SER A 419 -24.21 -1.06 -0.97
C SER A 419 -25.13 -0.44 0.07
N ASP A 420 -26.42 -0.69 -0.11
CA ASP A 420 -27.46 -0.38 0.87
C ASP A 420 -27.37 -1.29 2.11
N TRP A 421 -26.63 -2.41 2.05
CA TRP A 421 -26.53 -3.44 3.10
C TRP A 421 -25.16 -3.45 3.77
N SER A 422 -25.12 -3.76 5.07
CA SER A 422 -23.89 -3.82 5.88
C SER A 422 -22.93 -4.92 5.41
N LEU A 423 -23.48 -6.06 4.98
CA LEU A 423 -22.74 -7.07 4.24
C LEU A 423 -23.51 -7.41 2.96
N SER A 424 -22.91 -7.18 1.80
CA SER A 424 -23.48 -7.62 0.53
C SER A 424 -22.49 -8.32 -0.37
N VAL A 425 -22.98 -9.35 -1.05
CA VAL A 425 -22.22 -10.02 -2.12
C VAL A 425 -23.13 -10.26 -3.30
N TYR A 426 -22.74 -9.69 -4.44
CA TYR A 426 -23.34 -9.92 -5.74
C TYR A 426 -22.38 -10.62 -6.68
N SER A 427 -22.84 -11.69 -7.34
CA SER A 427 -22.17 -12.30 -8.49
C SER A 427 -23.01 -12.12 -9.76
N THR A 428 -22.40 -11.62 -10.83
CA THR A 428 -23.10 -11.43 -12.11
C THR A 428 -23.36 -12.75 -12.83
N ASP A 429 -22.45 -13.71 -12.68
CA ASP A 429 -22.39 -15.00 -13.38
C ASP A 429 -23.01 -16.18 -12.60
N GLY A 430 -23.53 -15.96 -11.39
CA GLY A 430 -24.17 -17.01 -10.59
C GLY A 430 -23.21 -17.95 -9.87
N LYS A 431 -21.90 -17.67 -9.92
CA LYS A 431 -20.84 -18.56 -9.43
C LYS A 431 -20.15 -18.07 -8.16
N GLY A 432 -20.60 -16.96 -7.58
CA GLY A 432 -19.99 -16.46 -6.35
C GLY A 432 -20.31 -17.31 -5.12
N ILE A 433 -19.49 -17.18 -4.09
CA ILE A 433 -19.56 -17.91 -2.82
C ILE A 433 -19.51 -16.90 -1.68
N ALA A 434 -20.45 -17.01 -0.72
CA ALA A 434 -20.41 -16.25 0.53
C ALA A 434 -20.71 -17.16 1.73
N VAL A 435 -19.70 -17.53 2.51
CA VAL A 435 -19.80 -18.60 3.54
C VAL A 435 -19.17 -18.19 4.87
N ASN A 436 -19.77 -18.62 5.99
CA ASN A 436 -19.29 -18.43 7.37
C ASN A 436 -19.09 -16.98 7.83
N ASN A 437 -19.60 -15.99 7.10
CA ASN A 437 -19.42 -14.58 7.50
C ASN A 437 -20.27 -14.26 8.73
N VAL A 438 -19.74 -13.40 9.62
CA VAL A 438 -20.43 -12.93 10.81
C VAL A 438 -20.63 -11.42 10.69
N LEU A 439 -21.88 -10.99 10.58
CA LEU A 439 -22.23 -9.58 10.69
C LEU A 439 -22.68 -9.28 12.13
N LYS A 440 -21.88 -8.48 12.84
CA LYS A 440 -22.26 -7.79 14.07
C LYS A 440 -22.98 -6.50 13.66
N GLU A 441 -24.30 -6.59 13.52
CA GLU A 441 -25.17 -5.53 13.01
C GLU A 441 -25.62 -4.59 14.13
N TYR A 442 -25.69 -3.29 13.84
CA TYR A 442 -26.18 -2.31 14.79
C TYR A 442 -27.67 -2.54 15.10
N LYS A 443 -27.99 -2.58 16.39
CA LYS A 443 -29.36 -2.48 16.91
C LYS A 443 -29.32 -1.67 18.20
N GLY A 444 -29.84 -0.45 18.15
CA GLY A 444 -29.83 0.47 19.27
C GLY A 444 -30.98 1.48 19.19
N LYS A 445 -30.90 2.55 19.98
CA LYS A 445 -31.96 3.58 20.06
C LYS A 445 -32.26 4.25 18.72
N LEU A 446 -31.25 4.37 17.85
CA LEU A 446 -31.38 5.01 16.54
C LEU A 446 -32.07 4.13 15.50
N GLY A 447 -32.31 2.85 15.81
CA GLY A 447 -32.90 1.87 14.91
C GLY A 447 -32.04 0.62 14.76
N THR A 448 -32.22 -0.05 13.62
CA THR A 448 -31.51 -1.28 13.27
C THR A 448 -30.81 -1.07 11.94
N GLY A 449 -29.57 -1.53 11.81
CA GLY A 449 -28.84 -1.47 10.55
C GLY A 449 -29.44 -2.40 9.48
N PRO A 450 -29.05 -2.21 8.22
CA PRO A 450 -29.72 -2.81 7.08
C PRO A 450 -29.54 -4.34 6.97
N GLY A 451 -28.52 -4.92 7.58
CA GLY A 451 -28.30 -6.36 7.59
C GLY A 451 -27.50 -6.90 6.41
N MET A 452 -27.82 -8.12 5.99
CA MET A 452 -27.09 -8.84 4.94
C MET A 452 -27.93 -9.03 3.67
N LYS A 453 -27.29 -8.97 2.51
CA LYS A 453 -27.91 -9.37 1.24
C LYS A 453 -26.95 -10.12 0.34
N PHE A 454 -27.39 -11.29 -0.11
CA PHE A 454 -26.68 -12.13 -1.05
C PHE A 454 -27.52 -12.31 -2.31
N ASN A 455 -26.92 -12.19 -3.49
CA ASN A 455 -27.63 -12.38 -4.75
C ASN A 455 -26.74 -13.09 -5.77
N LYS A 456 -27.30 -14.13 -6.41
CA LYS A 456 -26.61 -15.00 -7.37
C LYS A 456 -25.30 -15.60 -6.81
N VAL A 457 -25.25 -15.80 -5.50
CA VAL A 457 -24.12 -16.43 -4.82
C VAL A 457 -24.63 -17.63 -4.02
N ALA A 458 -23.82 -18.67 -3.96
CA ALA A 458 -24.07 -19.79 -3.08
C ALA A 458 -23.68 -19.40 -1.65
N THR A 459 -24.54 -19.71 -0.68
CA THR A 459 -24.37 -19.27 0.72
C THR A 459 -24.48 -20.41 1.71
N ALA A 460 -23.74 -20.32 2.82
CA ALA A 460 -23.84 -21.23 3.95
C ALA A 460 -23.33 -20.54 5.24
N ASN A 461 -23.91 -20.86 6.40
CA ASN A 461 -23.41 -20.49 7.72
C ASN A 461 -23.15 -18.99 7.98
N ASN A 462 -23.72 -18.08 7.18
CA ASN A 462 -23.63 -16.64 7.44
C ASN A 462 -24.55 -16.29 8.62
N ARG A 463 -24.06 -15.50 9.57
CA ARG A 463 -24.76 -15.22 10.84
C ARG A 463 -24.85 -13.73 11.10
N ILE A 464 -26.01 -13.29 11.59
CA ILE A 464 -26.20 -11.92 12.07
C ILE A 464 -26.28 -11.93 13.59
N LYS A 465 -25.62 -10.96 14.23
CA LYS A 465 -25.75 -10.67 15.65
C LYS A 465 -26.12 -9.22 15.79
N TYR A 466 -27.28 -8.94 16.39
CA TYR A 466 -27.74 -7.58 16.62
C TYR A 466 -27.26 -7.08 17.98
N GLY A 467 -26.77 -5.85 18.04
CA GLY A 467 -26.33 -5.22 19.28
C GLY A 467 -25.79 -3.82 19.07
N VAL A 468 -25.31 -3.20 20.15
CA VAL A 468 -24.51 -1.97 20.07
C VAL A 468 -23.05 -2.40 20.07
N TRP A 469 -22.39 -2.18 18.93
CA TRP A 469 -20.98 -2.52 18.75
C TRP A 469 -20.18 -1.23 18.68
N LEU A 470 -19.30 -1.01 19.64
CA LEU A 470 -18.40 0.14 19.65
C LEU A 470 -17.16 -0.20 18.82
N ASN A 471 -16.67 0.77 18.06
CA ASN A 471 -15.29 0.72 17.57
C ASN A 471 -14.40 0.99 18.78
N GLU A 472 -13.55 0.03 19.17
CA GLU A 472 -12.74 0.07 20.39
C GLU A 472 -11.85 1.33 20.50
N GLU A 473 -11.57 2.02 19.40
CA GLU A 473 -10.78 3.27 19.36
C GLU A 473 -11.53 4.55 19.77
N THR A 474 -12.87 4.57 19.79
CA THR A 474 -13.61 5.77 20.24
C THR A 474 -13.52 6.02 21.76
N THR A 475 -12.89 5.10 22.49
CA THR A 475 -12.67 5.20 23.93
C THR A 475 -11.43 6.03 24.29
N GLN A 476 -10.47 6.25 23.38
CA GLN A 476 -9.23 6.98 23.69
C GLN A 476 -9.29 8.49 23.38
N THR A 477 -10.19 8.95 22.51
CA THR A 477 -10.32 10.39 22.19
C THR A 477 -11.21 11.18 23.16
N LYS A 478 -11.79 10.54 24.19
CA LYS A 478 -12.51 11.23 25.27
C LYS A 478 -11.73 11.35 26.58
N ALA A 479 -10.48 10.89 26.59
CA ALA A 479 -9.60 10.97 27.74
C ALA A 479 -8.21 11.48 27.31
N GLN A 480 -8.14 12.73 26.85
CA GLN A 480 -6.93 13.56 26.89
C GLN A 480 -7.32 15.04 26.78
#